data_AF-A0A944SQQ5-F1
#
_entry.id   AF-A0A944SQQ5-F1
#
_cell.length_a   1.000
_cell.length_b   1.000
_cell.length_c   1.000
_cell.angle_alpha   90.00
_cell.angle_beta   90.00
_cell.angle_gamma   90.00
#
_symmetry.space_group_name_H-M   'P 1'
#
loop_
_entity.id
_entity.type
_entity.pdbx_description
1 polymer ?
#
loop_
_entity_poly.entity_id
_entity_poly.type
_entity_poly.pdbx_seq_one_letter_code
_entity_poly.pdbx_strand_id
1 'polypeptide(L)'
;IGGVHRGAEKTLDISADLEELANTNVCVVCAGAKAILDIGLTLEYLETKGVPVIGYKTSELPAFYSSESGFDVDYKIDSALEIAEILKTKWSLGVGGGVLVTNPIPVAFELESSIMNEAINQAITEADQEHITGKEITPYLLSKVNEITEGKSLDANIKLIQNNADLAAKIAIHYSKQD
;
A
#
# COMPACT_ATOMS: atom_id res chain seq x y z
N ILE A 1 0.15 1.68 -2.49
CA ILE A 1 0.66 1.44 -3.86
C ILE A 1 -0.48 0.98 -4.78
N GLY A 2 -0.26 0.90 -6.09
CA GLY A 2 -1.02 -0.01 -6.94
C GLY A 2 -0.78 -1.48 -6.52
N GLY A 3 -1.49 -2.42 -7.14
CA GLY A 3 -1.39 -3.83 -6.78
C GLY A 3 -2.22 -4.70 -7.71
N VAL A 4 -2.55 -5.90 -7.23
CA VAL A 4 -3.43 -6.83 -7.94
C VAL A 4 -4.88 -6.38 -7.74
N HIS A 5 -5.62 -6.19 -8.83
CA HIS A 5 -7.04 -5.84 -8.73
C HIS A 5 -7.88 -7.06 -8.33
N ARG A 6 -9.03 -6.82 -7.71
CA ARG A 6 -10.01 -7.87 -7.41
C ARG A 6 -10.48 -8.51 -8.72
N GLY A 7 -10.47 -9.84 -8.81
CA GLY A 7 -10.82 -10.58 -10.04
C GLY A 7 -9.65 -10.75 -11.04
N ALA A 8 -8.44 -10.32 -10.70
CA ALA A 8 -7.26 -10.42 -11.55
C ALA A 8 -6.87 -11.87 -11.90
N GLU A 9 -7.33 -12.87 -11.15
CA GLU A 9 -7.16 -14.27 -11.51
C GLU A 9 -7.84 -14.65 -12.84
N LYS A 10 -8.74 -13.79 -13.34
CA LYS A 10 -9.37 -13.91 -14.66
C LYS A 10 -8.97 -12.80 -15.62
N THR A 11 -8.77 -11.58 -15.12
CA THR A 11 -8.57 -10.39 -15.96
C THR A 11 -7.11 -10.03 -16.19
N LEU A 12 -6.21 -10.50 -15.31
CA LEU A 12 -4.80 -10.07 -15.25
C LEU A 12 -4.63 -8.55 -15.10
N ASP A 13 -5.60 -7.86 -14.50
CA ASP A 13 -5.49 -6.44 -14.16
C ASP A 13 -4.56 -6.28 -12.95
N ILE A 14 -3.27 -6.13 -13.24
CA ILE A 14 -2.19 -6.07 -12.28
C ILE A 14 -1.39 -4.81 -12.52
N SER A 15 -1.21 -4.02 -11.47
CA SER A 15 -0.47 -2.76 -11.55
C SER A 15 1.00 -2.97 -11.89
N ALA A 16 1.50 -2.17 -12.84
CA ALA A 16 2.92 -2.09 -13.16
C ALA A 16 3.80 -1.67 -11.96
N ASP A 17 3.22 -1.04 -10.93
CA ASP A 17 3.92 -0.73 -9.68
C ASP A 17 4.63 -1.96 -9.09
N LEU A 18 4.03 -3.16 -9.22
CA LEU A 18 4.60 -4.39 -8.66
C LEU A 18 5.85 -4.85 -9.43
N GLU A 19 5.86 -4.70 -10.76
CA GLU A 19 7.05 -4.98 -11.56
C GLU A 19 8.15 -3.93 -11.32
N GLU A 20 7.78 -2.65 -11.17
CA GLU A 20 8.76 -1.62 -10.83
C GLU A 20 9.39 -1.86 -9.47
N LEU A 21 8.60 -2.25 -8.46
CA LEU A 21 9.11 -2.65 -7.15
C LEU A 21 10.03 -3.88 -7.24
N ALA A 22 9.78 -4.83 -8.15
CA ALA A 22 10.65 -5.98 -8.33
C ALA A 22 12.04 -5.62 -8.86
N ASN A 23 12.14 -4.56 -9.67
CA ASN A 23 13.34 -4.29 -10.46
C ASN A 23 14.12 -3.03 -10.04
N THR A 24 13.45 -2.04 -9.46
CA THR A 24 14.04 -0.73 -9.19
C THR A 24 14.45 -0.60 -7.72
N ASN A 25 15.70 -0.21 -7.46
CA ASN A 25 16.22 0.01 -6.11
C ASN A 25 15.62 1.29 -5.48
N VAL A 26 14.42 1.14 -4.92
CA VAL A 26 13.67 2.22 -4.26
C VAL A 26 12.99 1.71 -2.98
N CYS A 27 12.96 2.53 -1.94
CA CYS A 27 12.13 2.31 -0.77
C CYS A 27 10.81 3.06 -0.95
N VAL A 28 9.68 2.34 -1.01
CA VAL A 28 8.36 2.94 -1.14
C VAL A 28 7.66 2.90 0.21
N VAL A 29 7.41 4.07 0.80
CA VAL A 29 6.63 4.21 2.04
C VAL A 29 5.17 4.48 1.70
N CYS A 30 4.25 3.66 2.23
CA CYS A 30 2.82 3.79 1.95
C CYS A 30 1.94 3.26 3.09
N ALA A 31 0.62 3.42 2.98
CA ALA A 31 -0.36 2.78 3.85
C ALA A 31 -0.87 1.43 3.29
N GLY A 32 0.01 0.66 2.64
CA GLY A 32 -0.35 -0.59 1.96
C GLY A 32 -0.89 -0.40 0.53
N ALA A 33 -1.51 -1.45 -0.01
CA ALA A 33 -2.24 -1.39 -1.28
C ALA A 33 -3.49 -0.50 -1.13
N LYS A 34 -3.91 0.21 -2.19
CA LYS A 34 -5.17 0.99 -2.15
C LYS A 34 -6.32 0.05 -1.78
N ALA A 35 -7.27 0.52 -0.97
CA ALA A 35 -8.35 -0.32 -0.41
C ALA A 35 -9.25 -1.02 -1.46
N ILE A 36 -9.26 -0.52 -2.69
CA ILE A 36 -10.00 -1.06 -3.84
C ILE A 36 -9.37 -2.33 -4.45
N LEU A 37 -8.15 -2.68 -4.02
CA LEU A 37 -7.37 -3.78 -4.57
C LEU A 37 -7.60 -5.09 -3.78
N ASP A 38 -7.03 -6.18 -4.30
CA ASP A 38 -6.95 -7.45 -3.60
C ASP A 38 -5.63 -7.51 -2.82
N ILE A 39 -5.73 -7.43 -1.50
CA ILE A 39 -4.56 -7.37 -0.61
C ILE A 39 -3.80 -8.70 -0.61
N GLY A 40 -4.53 -9.83 -0.51
CA GLY A 40 -3.93 -11.16 -0.46
C GLY A 40 -3.17 -11.48 -1.73
N LEU A 41 -3.79 -11.28 -2.91
CA LEU A 41 -3.12 -11.49 -4.19
C LEU A 41 -1.95 -10.52 -4.39
N THR A 42 -2.02 -9.29 -3.86
CA THR A 42 -0.91 -8.34 -3.93
C THR A 42 0.29 -8.81 -3.12
N LEU A 43 0.09 -9.35 -1.91
CA LEU A 43 1.15 -9.93 -1.09
C LEU A 43 1.80 -11.14 -1.77
N GLU A 44 1.01 -12.08 -2.26
CA GLU A 44 1.49 -13.26 -3.00
C GLU A 44 2.33 -12.87 -4.22
N TYR A 45 1.93 -11.80 -4.92
CA TYR A 45 2.68 -11.28 -6.06
C TYR A 45 4.03 -10.67 -5.63
N LEU A 46 4.05 -9.87 -4.56
CA LEU A 46 5.26 -9.28 -4.02
C LEU A 46 6.24 -10.35 -3.52
N GLU A 47 5.74 -11.37 -2.82
CA GLU A 47 6.52 -12.54 -2.40
C GLU A 47 7.14 -13.24 -3.61
N THR A 48 6.33 -13.56 -4.63
CA THR A 48 6.79 -14.20 -5.87
C THR A 48 7.90 -13.40 -6.55
N LYS A 49 7.85 -12.07 -6.45
CA LYS A 49 8.84 -11.16 -7.02
C LYS A 49 10.03 -10.86 -6.11
N GLY A 50 10.06 -11.42 -4.90
CA GLY A 50 11.13 -11.20 -3.93
C GLY A 50 11.20 -9.76 -3.42
N VAL A 51 10.07 -9.05 -3.39
CA VAL A 51 9.95 -7.68 -2.85
C VAL A 51 9.60 -7.77 -1.36
N PRO A 52 10.50 -7.37 -0.44
CA PRO A 52 10.21 -7.43 0.98
C PRO A 52 9.13 -6.41 1.38
N VAL A 53 8.21 -6.84 2.23
CA VAL A 53 7.14 -6.02 2.80
C VAL A 53 7.40 -5.83 4.30
N ILE A 54 7.69 -4.60 4.69
CA ILE A 54 7.98 -4.20 6.07
C ILE A 54 6.77 -3.48 6.66
N GLY A 55 6.29 -3.94 7.81
CA GLY A 55 5.33 -3.23 8.66
C GLY A 55 6.06 -2.34 9.65
N TYR A 56 5.88 -1.02 9.55
CA TYR A 56 6.43 -0.08 10.52
C TYR A 56 5.59 -0.10 11.78
N LYS A 57 6.14 -0.67 12.86
CA LYS A 57 5.51 -0.85 14.17
C LYS A 57 4.25 -1.72 14.18
N THR A 58 4.03 -2.49 13.12
CA THR A 58 2.90 -3.42 12.96
C THR A 58 3.37 -4.74 12.36
N SER A 59 2.75 -5.85 12.76
CA SER A 59 2.92 -7.16 12.11
C SER A 59 1.91 -7.38 10.99
N GLU A 60 0.93 -6.50 10.86
CA GLU A 60 -0.16 -6.59 9.91
C GLU A 60 -0.01 -5.55 8.82
N LEU A 61 -0.33 -5.93 7.60
CA LEU A 61 -0.36 -5.05 6.45
C LEU A 61 -1.55 -4.09 6.58
N PRO A 62 -1.34 -2.75 6.56
CA PRO A 62 -2.45 -1.81 6.62
C PRO A 62 -3.28 -1.84 5.33
N ALA A 63 -4.61 -1.74 5.48
CA ALA A 63 -5.59 -1.71 4.39
C ALA A 63 -5.93 -0.28 3.92
N PHE A 64 -4.92 0.59 3.79
CA PHE A 64 -5.04 1.99 3.40
C PHE A 64 -5.81 2.89 4.39
N TYR A 65 -7.13 2.72 4.50
CA TYR A 65 -8.00 3.46 5.42
C TYR A 65 -8.12 2.84 6.81
N SER A 66 -7.71 1.57 6.95
CA SER A 66 -7.62 0.86 8.21
C SER A 66 -6.18 0.41 8.46
N SER A 67 -5.82 0.38 9.75
CA SER A 67 -4.58 -0.20 10.26
C SER A 67 -4.56 -1.73 10.20
N GLU A 68 -5.74 -2.36 10.11
CA GLU A 68 -5.94 -3.80 10.07
C GLU A 68 -6.50 -4.24 8.70
N SER A 69 -5.99 -5.35 8.17
CA SER A 69 -6.43 -6.00 6.92
C SER A 69 -6.71 -7.50 7.06
N GLY A 70 -6.25 -8.14 8.13
CA GLY A 70 -6.20 -9.59 8.32
C GLY A 70 -5.03 -10.29 7.62
N PHE A 71 -4.09 -9.54 7.03
CA PHE A 71 -2.91 -10.09 6.35
C PHE A 71 -1.61 -9.62 7.01
N ASP A 72 -0.68 -10.54 7.24
CA ASP A 72 0.61 -10.23 7.85
C ASP A 72 1.59 -9.62 6.84
N VAL A 73 2.52 -8.80 7.33
CA VAL A 73 3.74 -8.41 6.60
C VAL A 73 4.87 -9.43 6.82
N ASP A 74 5.91 -9.39 5.99
CA ASP A 74 7.08 -10.26 6.18
C ASP A 74 7.82 -9.95 7.49
N TYR A 75 7.99 -8.65 7.77
CA TYR A 75 8.78 -8.18 8.91
C TYR A 75 8.15 -6.97 9.58
N LYS A 76 7.97 -7.07 10.90
CA LYS A 76 7.69 -5.91 11.76
C LYS A 76 9.00 -5.24 12.15
N ILE A 77 9.13 -3.94 11.87
CA ILE A 77 10.30 -3.13 12.24
C ILE A 77 9.83 -1.88 12.99
N ASP A 78 10.44 -1.59 14.14
CA ASP A 78 9.97 -0.54 15.05
C ASP A 78 10.68 0.80 14.86
N SER A 79 11.76 0.87 14.07
CA SER A 79 12.55 2.09 13.87
C SER A 79 12.89 2.40 12.40
N ALA A 80 12.92 3.70 12.08
CA ALA A 80 13.35 4.17 10.76
C ALA A 80 14.84 3.94 10.49
N LEU A 81 15.66 3.83 11.54
CA LEU A 81 17.08 3.52 11.45
C LEU A 81 17.29 2.08 10.96
N GLU A 82 16.64 1.11 11.58
CA GLU A 82 16.73 -0.30 11.17
C GLU A 82 16.25 -0.50 9.73
N ILE A 83 15.18 0.19 9.31
CA ILE A 83 14.74 0.18 7.91
C ILE A 83 15.86 0.68 6.99
N ALA A 84 16.52 1.80 7.32
CA ALA A 84 17.63 2.30 6.52
C ALA A 84 18.80 1.30 6.44
N GLU A 85 19.14 0.64 7.55
CA GLU A 85 20.18 -0.41 7.60
C GLU A 85 19.83 -1.62 6.72
N ILE A 86 18.56 -2.03 6.71
CA ILE A 86 18.05 -3.09 5.82
C ILE A 86 18.24 -2.70 4.35
N LEU A 87 17.86 -1.47 3.97
CA LEU A 87 18.01 -0.96 2.60
C LEU A 87 19.48 -0.99 2.15
N LYS A 88 20.39 -0.45 2.98
CA LYS A 88 21.83 -0.43 2.69
C LYS A 88 22.38 -1.85 2.58
N THR A 89 21.98 -2.75 3.47
CA THR A 89 22.40 -4.16 3.46
C THR A 89 21.94 -4.88 2.20
N LYS A 90 20.64 -4.81 1.87
CA LYS A 90 20.06 -5.43 0.66
C LYS A 90 20.84 -5.01 -0.60
N TRP A 91 21.02 -3.71 -0.80
CA TRP A 91 21.63 -3.21 -2.04
C TRP A 91 23.16 -3.36 -2.07
N SER A 92 23.86 -3.32 -0.92
CA SER A 92 25.32 -3.58 -0.87
C SER A 92 25.67 -5.06 -1.14
N LEU A 93 24.76 -5.98 -0.83
CA LEU A 93 24.88 -7.40 -1.19
C LEU A 93 24.55 -7.69 -2.67
N GLY A 94 24.22 -6.66 -3.46
CA GLY A 94 23.84 -6.82 -4.87
C GLY A 94 22.44 -7.40 -5.08
N VAL A 95 21.60 -7.48 -4.04
CA VAL A 95 20.20 -7.91 -4.16
C VAL A 95 19.37 -6.72 -4.63
N GLY A 96 19.13 -6.65 -5.95
CA GLY A 96 18.34 -5.60 -6.58
C GLY A 96 16.86 -5.58 -6.19
N GLY A 97 16.13 -4.59 -6.70
CA GLY A 97 14.71 -4.38 -6.43
C GLY A 97 14.45 -3.52 -5.21
N GLY A 98 13.18 -3.15 -5.06
CA GLY A 98 12.69 -2.25 -4.04
C GLY A 98 12.42 -2.92 -2.71
N VAL A 99 11.97 -2.11 -1.76
CA VAL A 99 11.43 -2.54 -0.47
C VAL A 99 10.16 -1.74 -0.22
N LEU A 100 9.08 -2.43 0.11
CA LEU A 100 7.81 -1.82 0.46
C LEU A 100 7.76 -1.63 1.98
N VAL A 101 7.69 -0.38 2.43
CA VAL A 101 7.50 -0.04 3.85
C VAL A 101 6.06 0.43 4.03
N THR A 102 5.31 -0.32 4.82
CA THR A 102 3.93 -0.02 5.13
C THR A 102 3.81 0.62 6.50
N ASN A 103 3.05 1.71 6.56
CA ASN A 103 2.90 2.57 7.72
C ASN A 103 1.40 2.81 7.91
N PRO A 104 0.80 2.21 8.97
CA PRO A 104 -0.63 2.34 9.22
C PRO A 104 -1.09 3.81 9.29
N ILE A 105 -2.33 4.05 8.88
CA ILE A 105 -2.97 5.33 9.14
C ILE A 105 -3.01 5.58 10.66
N PRO A 106 -2.81 6.83 11.14
CA PRO A 106 -2.95 7.09 12.57
C PRO A 106 -4.38 6.79 13.02
N VAL A 107 -4.54 6.08 14.14
CA VAL A 107 -5.83 5.59 14.69
C VAL A 107 -6.91 6.67 14.73
N ALA A 108 -6.55 7.93 15.02
CA ALA A 108 -7.50 9.04 15.09
C ALA A 108 -8.17 9.41 13.74
N PHE A 109 -7.63 8.93 12.62
CA PHE A 109 -8.14 9.18 11.27
C PHE A 109 -8.56 7.89 10.56
N GLU A 110 -8.56 6.77 11.28
CA GLU A 110 -8.95 5.48 10.77
C GLU A 110 -10.45 5.46 10.45
N LEU A 111 -10.81 4.77 9.37
CA LEU A 111 -12.20 4.57 8.98
C LEU A 111 -12.59 3.12 9.27
N GLU A 112 -13.81 2.92 9.75
CA GLU A 112 -14.30 1.58 10.09
C GLU A 112 -14.29 0.67 8.85
N SER A 113 -13.66 -0.50 8.99
CA SER A 113 -13.46 -1.43 7.88
C SER A 113 -14.79 -1.90 7.27
N SER A 114 -15.86 -2.03 8.06
CA SER A 114 -17.19 -2.39 7.58
C SER A 114 -17.74 -1.33 6.61
N ILE A 115 -17.73 -0.05 7.02
CA ILE A 115 -18.19 1.09 6.24
C ILE A 115 -17.38 1.23 4.96
N MET A 116 -16.06 1.08 5.05
CA MET A 116 -15.19 1.17 3.88
C MET A 116 -15.43 0.02 2.91
N ASN A 117 -15.59 -1.20 3.42
CA ASN A 117 -15.89 -2.36 2.56
C ASN A 117 -17.23 -2.23 1.85
N GLU A 118 -18.26 -1.72 2.53
CA GLU A 118 -19.56 -1.42 1.89
C GLU A 118 -19.41 -0.39 0.77
N ALA A 119 -18.75 0.74 1.05
CA ALA A 119 -18.52 1.79 0.06
C ALA A 119 -17.70 1.31 -1.15
N ILE A 120 -16.66 0.50 -0.91
CA ILE A 120 -15.81 -0.07 -1.96
C ILE A 120 -16.59 -1.08 -2.80
N ASN A 121 -17.35 -1.98 -2.18
CA ASN A 121 -18.13 -2.99 -2.89
C ASN A 121 -19.25 -2.34 -3.73
N GLN A 122 -19.88 -1.29 -3.22
CA GLN A 122 -20.83 -0.49 -3.98
C GLN A 122 -20.13 0.17 -5.18
N ALA A 123 -18.98 0.82 -4.97
CA ALA A 123 -18.23 1.46 -6.05
C ALA A 123 -17.79 0.48 -7.15
N ILE A 124 -17.36 -0.73 -6.77
CA ILE A 124 -17.01 -1.80 -7.73
C ILE A 124 -18.24 -2.22 -8.54
N THR A 125 -19.38 -2.41 -7.87
CA THR A 125 -20.63 -2.81 -8.54
C THR A 125 -21.08 -1.76 -9.56
N GLU A 126 -20.99 -0.47 -9.20
CA GLU A 126 -21.32 0.63 -10.11
C GLU A 126 -20.33 0.72 -11.29
N ALA A 127 -19.02 0.56 -11.03
CA ALA A 127 -18.01 0.55 -12.08
C ALA A 127 -18.25 -0.57 -13.11
N ASP A 128 -18.64 -1.76 -12.65
CA ASP A 128 -18.96 -2.90 -13.51
C ASP A 128 -20.19 -2.63 -14.38
N GLN A 129 -21.23 -2.02 -13.81
CA GLN A 129 -22.45 -1.63 -14.53
C GLN A 129 -22.19 -0.56 -15.59
N GLU A 130 -21.27 0.36 -15.31
CA GLU A 130 -20.84 1.42 -16.22
C GLU A 130 -19.71 0.99 -17.18
N HIS A 131 -19.24 -0.26 -17.06
CA HIS A 131 -18.15 -0.83 -17.86
C HIS A 131 -16.83 -0.04 -17.78
N ILE A 132 -16.56 0.57 -16.62
CA ILE A 132 -15.29 1.26 -16.36
C ILE A 132 -14.19 0.22 -16.17
N THR A 133 -13.10 0.32 -16.91
CA THR A 133 -12.01 -0.67 -16.89
C THR A 133 -10.64 -0.04 -17.14
N GLY A 134 -9.58 -0.83 -16.92
CA GLY A 134 -8.20 -0.42 -17.18
C GLY A 134 -7.78 0.78 -16.33
N LYS A 135 -7.00 1.70 -16.89
CA LYS A 135 -6.45 2.86 -16.15
C LYS A 135 -7.49 3.79 -15.50
N GLU A 136 -8.74 3.77 -15.98
CA GLU A 136 -9.82 4.63 -15.47
C GLU A 136 -10.48 4.07 -14.19
N ILE A 137 -10.30 2.77 -13.89
CA ILE A 137 -10.96 2.12 -12.75
C ILE A 137 -10.54 2.72 -11.41
N THR A 138 -9.25 2.97 -11.21
CA THR A 138 -8.74 3.46 -9.92
C THR A 138 -9.24 4.88 -9.61
N PRO A 139 -9.12 5.87 -10.51
CA PRO A 139 -9.70 7.19 -10.30
C PRO A 139 -11.21 7.14 -10.03
N TYR A 140 -11.95 6.31 -10.78
CA TYR A 140 -13.39 6.15 -10.61
C TYR A 140 -13.74 5.62 -9.21
N LEU A 141 -13.14 4.50 -8.80
CA LEU A 141 -13.45 3.88 -7.52
C LEU A 141 -13.11 4.79 -6.33
N LEU A 142 -11.98 5.50 -6.38
CA LEU A 142 -11.62 6.45 -5.32
C LEU A 142 -12.59 7.64 -5.26
N SER A 143 -13.03 8.15 -6.41
CA SER A 143 -14.02 9.23 -6.47
C SER A 143 -15.35 8.77 -5.88
N LYS A 144 -15.82 7.58 -6.24
CA LYS A 144 -17.08 7.02 -5.76
C LYS A 144 -17.06 6.72 -4.27
N VAL A 145 -15.97 6.13 -3.77
CA VAL A 145 -15.78 5.92 -2.32
C VAL A 145 -15.81 7.25 -1.57
N ASN A 146 -15.23 8.32 -2.13
CA ASN A 146 -15.28 9.65 -1.53
C ASN A 146 -16.68 10.25 -1.49
N GLU A 147 -17.47 10.06 -2.55
CA GLU A 147 -18.89 10.44 -2.58
C GLU A 147 -19.68 9.70 -1.49
N ILE A 148 -19.58 8.38 -1.44
CA ILE A 148 -20.32 7.52 -0.49
C ILE A 148 -19.94 7.84 0.97
N THR A 149 -18.65 8.14 1.21
CA THR A 149 -18.14 8.47 2.55
C THR A 149 -18.26 9.94 2.92
N GLU A 150 -18.94 10.76 2.10
CA GLU A 150 -19.16 12.18 2.31
C GLU A 150 -17.87 12.97 2.60
N GLY A 151 -16.79 12.66 1.89
CA GLY A 151 -15.49 13.34 2.05
C GLY A 151 -14.54 12.71 3.08
N LYS A 152 -15.02 11.82 3.96
CA LYS A 152 -14.19 11.24 5.04
C LYS A 152 -13.00 10.44 4.51
N SER A 153 -13.18 9.72 3.41
CA SER A 153 -12.07 8.97 2.79
C SER A 153 -11.01 9.88 2.19
N LEU A 154 -11.36 11.06 1.65
CA LEU A 154 -10.37 12.05 1.21
C LEU A 154 -9.60 12.62 2.40
N ASP A 155 -10.29 12.98 3.50
CA ASP A 155 -9.64 13.48 4.70
C ASP A 155 -8.64 12.45 5.28
N ALA A 156 -9.05 11.18 5.40
CA ALA A 156 -8.18 10.08 5.80
C ALA A 156 -6.99 9.90 4.84
N ASN A 157 -7.21 10.03 3.53
CA ASN A 157 -6.16 9.94 2.52
C ASN A 157 -5.11 11.06 2.65
N ILE A 158 -5.54 12.28 2.97
CA ILE A 158 -4.59 13.38 3.26
C ILE A 158 -3.73 13.04 4.47
N LYS A 159 -4.33 12.46 5.52
CA LYS A 159 -3.63 12.12 6.76
C LYS A 159 -2.65 10.98 6.60
N LEU A 160 -2.99 9.92 5.87
CA LEU A 160 -2.05 8.85 5.57
C LEU A 160 -0.88 9.35 4.71
N ILE A 161 -1.11 10.27 3.75
CA ILE A 161 -0.02 10.83 2.93
C ILE A 161 0.95 11.63 3.81
N GLN A 162 0.43 12.47 4.71
CA GLN A 162 1.25 13.22 5.66
C GLN A 162 2.07 12.29 6.57
N ASN A 163 1.45 11.22 7.09
CA ASN A 163 2.11 10.24 7.94
C ASN A 163 3.22 9.48 7.20
N ASN A 164 2.96 9.08 5.95
CA ASN A 164 3.94 8.39 5.09
C ASN A 164 5.13 9.29 4.75
N ALA A 165 4.87 10.57 4.45
CA ALA A 165 5.93 11.54 4.14
C ALA A 165 6.87 11.75 5.34
N ASP A 166 6.32 11.85 6.55
CA ASP A 166 7.11 11.96 7.79
C ASP A 166 8.03 10.75 8.01
N LEU A 167 7.49 9.53 7.89
CA LEU A 167 8.30 8.31 8.01
C LEU A 167 9.36 8.22 6.90
N ALA A 168 9.00 8.49 5.66
CA ALA A 168 9.93 8.48 4.53
C ALA A 168 11.11 9.46 4.74
N ALA A 169 10.83 10.66 5.25
CA ALA A 169 11.86 11.64 5.56
C ALA A 169 12.83 11.13 6.64
N LYS A 170 12.31 10.48 7.69
CA LYS A 170 13.13 9.88 8.75
C LYS A 170 14.04 8.78 8.21
N ILE A 171 13.49 7.86 7.40
CA ILE A 171 14.28 6.79 6.75
C ILE A 171 15.37 7.40 5.87
N ALA A 172 15.05 8.40 5.05
CA ALA A 172 16.02 9.06 4.17
C ALA A 172 17.17 9.75 4.94
N ILE A 173 16.87 10.39 6.07
CA ILE A 173 17.88 10.99 6.95
C ILE A 173 18.83 9.91 7.51
N HIS A 174 18.31 8.75 7.92
CA HIS A 174 19.16 7.67 8.41
C HIS A 174 19.99 7.04 7.28
N TYR A 175 19.37 6.76 6.14
CA TYR A 175 20.03 6.16 4.99
C TYR A 175 21.17 7.04 4.44
N SER A 176 20.96 8.36 4.35
CA SER A 176 21.99 9.30 3.87
C SER A 176 23.20 9.45 4.79
N LYS A 177 23.09 9.06 6.06
CA LYS A 177 24.16 9.12 7.05
C LYS A 177 24.97 7.82 7.15
N GLN A 178 24.55 6.77 6.45
CA GLN A 178 25.26 5.50 6.41
C GLN A 178 26.32 5.57 5.31
N ASP A 179 27.60 5.63 5.70
CA ASP A 179 28.76 5.61 4.81
C ASP A 179 28.71 4.42 3.82
#